data_AF-X1CTY3-F1
#
_entry.id   AF-X1CTY3-F1
#
_cell.length_a   1.000
_cell.length_b   1.000
_cell.length_c   1.000
_cell.angle_alpha   90.00
_cell.angle_beta   90.00
_cell.angle_gamma   90.00
#
_symmetry.space_group_name_H-M   'P 1'
#
loop_
_entity.id
_entity.type
_entity.pdbx_description
1 polymer ?
#
loop_
_entity_poly.entity_id
_entity_poly.type
_entity_poly.pdbx_seq_one_letter_code
_entity_poly.pdbx_strand_id
1 'polypeptide(L)'
;MPEPFLYEQLNNISEWGLLSKDIPDCIKNNLKPDFELRPYQIEAFSRFFYCLDKDFPDKEWPLHFLFNMATGSGKTIIMAGLILYLYERGYRNFLFFVNSTNIIEKTKDNFLNPL
;
A
#
# COMPACT_ATOMS: atom_id res chain seq x y z
N MET A 1 -8.50 12.04 27.92
CA MET A 1 -7.75 12.38 26.70
C MET A 1 -8.48 11.75 25.53
N PRO A 2 -8.57 12.39 24.35
CA PRO A 2 -9.15 11.75 23.18
C PRO A 2 -8.36 10.48 22.84
N GLU A 3 -9.06 9.49 22.31
CA GLU A 3 -8.45 8.27 21.82
C GLU A 3 -7.54 8.63 20.63
N PRO A 4 -6.28 8.13 20.58
CA PRO A 4 -5.35 8.47 19.52
C PRO A 4 -5.85 7.92 18.18
N PHE A 5 -5.59 8.65 17.10
CA PHE A 5 -5.89 8.15 15.77
C PHE A 5 -5.00 6.94 15.44
N LEU A 6 -5.50 6.04 14.59
CA LEU A 6 -4.76 4.84 14.15
C LEU A 6 -3.33 5.18 13.64
N TYR A 7 -3.18 6.28 12.90
CA TYR A 7 -1.86 6.66 12.37
C TYR A 7 -0.87 7.03 13.48
N GLU A 8 -1.34 7.58 14.61
CA GLU A 8 -0.51 7.95 15.76
C GLU A 8 -0.04 6.69 16.50
N GLN A 9 -0.93 5.71 16.66
CA GLN A 9 -0.59 4.41 17.22
C GLN A 9 0.45 3.70 16.34
N LEU A 10 0.24 3.69 15.01
CA LEU A 10 1.17 3.08 14.05
C LEU A 10 2.53 3.80 14.00
N ASN A 11 2.57 5.12 14.21
CA ASN A 11 3.84 5.86 14.30
C ASN A 11 4.68 5.32 15.47
N ASN A 12 4.09 5.18 16.67
CA ASN A 12 4.81 4.66 17.84
C ASN A 12 5.35 3.24 17.59
N ILE A 13 4.51 2.36 17.01
CA ILE A 13 4.90 0.98 16.69
C ILE A 13 6.05 0.97 15.67
N SER A 14 6.00 1.86 14.67
CA SER A 14 7.07 2.02 13.69
C SER A 14 8.38 2.52 14.32
N GLU A 15 8.31 3.55 15.16
CA GLU A 15 9.47 4.17 15.82
C GLU A 15 10.15 3.20 16.79
N TRP A 16 9.39 2.29 17.40
CA TRP A 16 9.93 1.23 18.25
C TRP A 16 10.48 0.03 17.47
N GLY A 17 10.49 0.09 16.13
CA GLY A 17 11.02 -0.97 15.28
C GLY A 17 10.16 -2.23 15.23
N LEU A 18 8.88 -2.14 15.64
CA LEU A 18 7.97 -3.30 15.70
C LEU A 18 7.25 -3.56 14.36
N LEU A 19 7.33 -2.63 13.41
CA LEU A 19 6.91 -2.84 12.03
C LEU A 19 8.09 -3.35 11.20
N SER A 20 7.98 -4.58 10.66
CA SER A 20 8.93 -5.03 9.63
C SER A 20 8.87 -4.09 8.43
N LYS A 21 10.05 -3.69 7.96
CA LYS A 21 10.25 -2.86 6.76
C LYS A 21 10.61 -3.70 5.54
N ASP A 22 10.54 -5.03 5.67
CA ASP A 22 10.85 -5.95 4.60
C ASP A 22 9.71 -5.96 3.59
N ILE A 23 10.03 -5.57 2.36
CA ILE A 23 9.06 -5.63 1.27
C ILE A 23 9.14 -7.02 0.63
N PRO A 24 8.01 -7.75 0.51
CA PRO A 24 7.96 -9.06 -0.12
C PRO A 24 8.49 -9.06 -1.55
N ASP A 25 9.10 -10.19 -1.95
CA ASP A 25 9.65 -10.36 -3.29
C ASP A 25 8.58 -10.29 -4.37
N CYS A 26 7.33 -10.68 -4.07
CA CYS A 26 6.20 -10.52 -4.99
C CYS A 26 5.96 -9.06 -5.40
N ILE A 27 6.35 -8.09 -4.55
CA ILE A 27 6.35 -6.68 -4.91
C ILE A 27 7.67 -6.31 -5.59
N LYS A 28 8.82 -6.55 -4.95
CA LYS A 28 10.13 -6.07 -5.43
C LYS A 28 10.47 -6.57 -6.83
N ASN A 29 10.15 -7.83 -7.13
CA ASN A 29 10.50 -8.47 -8.41
C ASN A 29 9.51 -8.15 -9.54
N ASN A 30 8.35 -7.57 -9.21
CA ASN A 30 7.27 -7.30 -10.18
C ASN A 30 6.95 -5.81 -10.32
N LEU A 31 7.64 -4.94 -9.56
CA LEU A 31 7.71 -3.51 -9.85
C LEU A 31 8.88 -3.24 -10.79
N LYS A 32 8.88 -2.05 -11.40
CA LYS A 32 9.93 -1.65 -12.35
C LYS A 32 11.33 -1.81 -11.72
N PRO A 33 12.29 -2.50 -12.36
CA PRO A 33 13.59 -2.81 -11.77
C PRO A 33 14.41 -1.59 -11.34
N ASP A 34 14.31 -0.49 -12.09
CA ASP A 34 15.03 0.75 -11.79
C ASP A 34 14.37 1.58 -10.67
N PHE A 35 13.26 1.08 -10.09
CA PHE A 35 12.49 1.82 -9.12
C PHE A 35 12.84 1.42 -7.69
N GLU A 36 13.61 2.28 -7.01
CA GLU A 36 13.82 2.16 -5.57
C GLU A 36 12.62 2.71 -4.79
N LEU A 37 12.11 1.90 -3.85
CA LEU A 37 11.03 2.32 -2.97
C LEU A 37 11.49 3.43 -2.02
N ARG A 38 10.71 4.51 -1.97
CA ARG A 38 10.97 5.62 -1.06
C ARG A 38 10.60 5.21 0.38
N PRO A 39 11.24 5.80 1.41
CA PRO A 39 10.96 5.46 2.81
C PRO A 39 9.48 5.50 3.19
N TYR A 40 8.73 6.50 2.72
CA TYR A 40 7.30 6.60 3.01
C TYR A 40 6.45 5.52 2.30
N GLN A 41 6.91 4.99 1.16
CA GLN A 41 6.23 3.90 0.46
C GLN A 41 6.45 2.59 1.22
N ILE A 42 7.68 2.36 1.70
CA ILE A 42 8.00 1.25 2.60
C ILE A 42 7.14 1.33 3.86
N GLU A 43 7.01 2.53 4.44
CA GLU A 43 6.15 2.78 5.61
C GLU A 43 4.68 2.42 5.33
N ALA A 44 4.15 2.88 4.19
CA ALA A 44 2.78 2.58 3.78
C ALA A 44 2.55 1.07 3.63
N PHE A 45 3.48 0.35 3.01
CA PHE A 45 3.41 -1.12 2.89
C PHE A 45 3.48 -1.81 4.26
N SER A 46 4.45 -1.43 5.08
CA SER A 46 4.67 -2.02 6.41
C SER A 46 3.43 -1.89 7.29
N ARG A 47 2.80 -0.70 7.29
CA ARG A 47 1.55 -0.45 8.02
C ARG A 47 0.39 -1.27 7.48
N PHE A 48 0.27 -1.35 6.16
CA PHE A 48 -0.78 -2.15 5.53
C PHE A 48 -0.64 -3.63 5.91
N PHE A 49 0.55 -4.22 5.78
CA PHE A 49 0.80 -5.62 6.13
C PHE A 49 0.50 -5.88 7.60
N TYR A 50 0.98 -5.00 8.48
CA TYR A 50 0.73 -5.11 9.92
C TYR A 50 -0.77 -5.11 10.23
N CYS A 51 -1.53 -4.14 9.73
CA CYS A 51 -2.97 -4.08 9.98
C CYS A 51 -3.74 -5.24 9.35
N LEU A 52 -3.29 -5.75 8.21
CA LEU A 52 -3.92 -6.89 7.56
C LEU A 52 -3.70 -8.17 8.37
N ASP A 53 -2.47 -8.42 8.84
CA ASP A 53 -2.05 -9.68 9.47
C ASP A 53 -2.23 -9.73 10.98
N LYS A 54 -2.21 -8.59 11.67
CA LYS A 54 -2.37 -8.52 13.13
C LYS A 54 -3.79 -8.15 13.49
N ASP A 55 -4.30 -8.79 14.53
CA ASP A 55 -5.53 -8.35 15.18
C ASP A 55 -5.22 -7.24 16.17
N PHE A 56 -6.13 -6.28 16.24
CA PHE A 56 -6.08 -5.14 17.16
C PHE A 56 -7.52 -4.81 17.58
N PRO A 57 -7.72 -4.10 18.72
CA PRO A 57 -9.05 -3.69 19.14
C PRO A 57 -9.81 -2.98 18.03
N ASP A 58 -11.09 -3.29 17.87
CA ASP A 58 -11.98 -2.68 16.87
C ASP A 58 -11.61 -2.93 15.40
N LYS A 59 -10.77 -3.94 15.14
CA LYS A 59 -10.51 -4.43 13.78
C LYS A 59 -11.76 -5.11 13.23
N GLU A 60 -12.43 -4.45 12.29
CA GLU A 60 -13.58 -4.99 11.58
C GLU A 60 -13.30 -5.21 10.09
N TRP A 61 -14.00 -6.19 9.51
CA TRP A 61 -13.95 -6.47 8.09
C TRP A 61 -15.22 -5.94 7.39
N PRO A 62 -15.09 -5.31 6.21
CA PRO A 62 -13.87 -5.09 5.44
C PRO A 62 -12.95 -3.99 6.02
N LEU A 63 -11.63 -4.17 5.87
CA LEU A 63 -10.66 -3.15 6.27
C LEU A 63 -10.64 -1.98 5.27
N HIS A 64 -10.72 -0.76 5.81
CA HIS A 64 -10.64 0.47 5.02
C HIS A 64 -9.37 1.24 5.36
N PHE A 65 -8.56 1.54 4.34
CA PHE A 65 -7.31 2.30 4.50
C PHE A 65 -7.39 3.65 3.80
N LEU A 66 -7.04 4.71 4.52
CA LEU A 66 -6.89 6.06 3.98
C LEU A 66 -5.43 6.46 3.97
N PHE A 67 -4.90 6.72 2.78
CA PHE A 67 -3.53 7.18 2.56
C PHE A 67 -3.53 8.66 2.18
N ASN A 68 -3.04 9.52 3.06
CA ASN A 68 -2.88 10.94 2.76
C ASN A 68 -1.54 11.19 2.04
N MET A 69 -1.59 11.54 0.76
CA MET A 69 -0.39 11.60 -0.10
C MET A 69 -0.44 12.78 -1.07
N ALA A 70 0.70 13.43 -1.28
CA ALA A 70 0.84 14.52 -2.26
C ALA A 70 0.71 14.03 -3.72
N THR A 71 0.32 14.94 -4.63
CA THR A 71 0.34 14.69 -6.07
C THR A 71 1.78 14.51 -6.56
N GLY A 72 2.01 13.60 -7.52
CA GLY A 72 3.36 13.31 -8.04
C GLY A 72 4.27 12.53 -7.07
N SER A 73 3.80 12.14 -5.89
CA SER A 73 4.61 11.44 -4.89
C SER A 73 5.03 10.02 -5.31
N GLY A 74 4.31 9.38 -6.25
CA GLY A 74 4.50 7.97 -6.61
C GLY A 74 3.47 7.02 -5.97
N LYS A 75 2.30 7.55 -5.54
CA LYS A 75 1.21 6.75 -4.94
C LYS A 75 0.71 5.56 -5.79
N THR A 76 0.84 5.63 -7.12
CA THR A 76 0.48 4.51 -8.02
C THR A 76 1.30 3.26 -7.73
N ILE A 77 2.55 3.40 -7.31
CA ILE A 77 3.42 2.26 -6.96
C ILE A 77 2.92 1.55 -5.70
N ILE A 78 2.45 2.32 -4.71
CA ILE A 78 1.86 1.73 -3.50
C ILE A 78 0.64 0.91 -3.90
N MET A 79 -0.25 1.47 -4.73
CA MET A 79 -1.42 0.74 -5.22
C MET A 79 -1.04 -0.55 -5.97
N ALA A 80 -0.09 -0.50 -6.90
CA ALA A 80 0.37 -1.67 -7.64
C ALA A 80 0.98 -2.74 -6.71
N GLY A 81 1.84 -2.33 -5.77
CA GLY A 81 2.42 -3.24 -4.79
C GLY A 81 1.37 -3.89 -3.88
N LEU A 82 0.35 -3.14 -3.44
CA LEU A 82 -0.74 -3.70 -2.64
C LEU A 82 -1.58 -4.71 -3.42
N ILE A 83 -1.85 -4.45 -4.70
CA ILE A 83 -2.54 -5.40 -5.58
C ILE A 83 -1.71 -6.68 -5.73
N LEU A 84 -0.42 -6.57 -6.03
CA LEU A 84 0.50 -7.72 -6.16
C LEU A 84 0.53 -8.56 -4.88
N TYR A 85 0.64 -7.90 -3.73
CA TYR A 85 0.67 -8.57 -2.44
C TYR A 85 -0.65 -9.28 -2.10
N LEU A 86 -1.80 -8.63 -2.35
CA LEU A 86 -3.11 -9.28 -2.18
C LEU A 86 -3.33 -10.40 -3.20
N TYR A 87 -2.81 -10.25 -4.43
CA TYR A 87 -2.89 -11.29 -5.45
C TYR A 87 -2.14 -12.56 -5.03
N GLU A 88 -0.93 -12.41 -4.48
CA GLU A 88 -0.17 -13.52 -3.90
C GLU A 88 -0.99 -14.26 -2.82
N ARG A 89 -1.81 -13.53 -2.07
CA ARG A 89 -2.67 -14.06 -1.00
C ARG A 89 -4.02 -14.61 -1.47
N GLY A 90 -4.23 -14.76 -2.78
CA GLY A 90 -5.43 -15.38 -3.33
C GLY A 90 -6.54 -14.41 -3.75
N TYR A 91 -6.38 -13.10 -3.54
CA TYR A 91 -7.34 -12.12 -4.06
C TYR A 91 -7.21 -12.03 -5.59
N ARG A 92 -8.34 -11.94 -6.31
CA ARG A 92 -8.36 -11.95 -7.79
C ARG A 92 -9.13 -10.79 -8.40
N ASN A 93 -10.09 -10.24 -7.67
CA ASN A 93 -10.96 -9.19 -8.15
C ASN A 93 -10.56 -7.86 -7.55
N PHE A 94 -10.12 -6.92 -8.39
CA PHE A 94 -9.71 -5.57 -7.98
C PHE A 94 -10.53 -4.56 -8.77
N LEU A 95 -11.16 -3.63 -8.04
CA LEU A 95 -11.92 -2.53 -8.65
C LEU A 95 -11.26 -1.21 -8.26
N PHE A 96 -11.03 -0.37 -9.28
CA PHE A 96 -10.35 0.90 -9.13
C PHE A 96 -11.18 2.01 -9.78
N PHE A 97 -11.36 3.10 -9.04
CA PHE A 97 -12.11 4.27 -9.49
C PHE A 97 -11.18 5.48 -9.60
N VAL A 98 -11.34 6.24 -10.69
CA VAL A 98 -10.62 7.50 -10.91
C VAL A 98 -11.55 8.54 -11.49
N ASN A 99 -11.22 9.80 -11.23
CA ASN A 99 -12.05 10.93 -11.61
C ASN A 99 -11.73 11.51 -13.00
N SER A 100 -10.82 10.89 -13.77
CA SER A 100 -10.51 11.34 -15.13
C SER A 100 -10.02 10.22 -16.05
N THR A 101 -10.41 10.30 -17.32
CA THR A 101 -9.98 9.39 -18.39
C THR A 101 -8.47 9.36 -18.56
N ASN A 102 -7.79 10.51 -18.40
CA ASN A 102 -6.33 10.57 -18.46
C ASN A 102 -5.64 9.68 -17.42
N ILE A 103 -6.20 9.56 -16.22
CA ILE A 103 -5.65 8.68 -15.19
C ILE A 103 -5.99 7.22 -15.50
N ILE A 104 -7.17 6.94 -16.07
CA ILE A 104 -7.55 5.59 -16.54
C ILE A 104 -6.52 5.08 -17.54
N GLU A 105 -6.25 5.85 -18.60
CA GLU A 105 -5.36 5.42 -19.69
C GLU A 105 -3.92 5.25 -19.20
N LYS A 106 -3.41 6.16 -18.36
CA LYS A 106 -2.09 5.98 -17.73
C LYS A 106 -2.02 4.75 -16.83
N THR A 107 -3.11 4.42 -16.13
CA THR A 107 -3.12 3.24 -15.27
C THR A 107 -3.14 1.98 -16.13
N LYS A 108 -3.98 1.91 -17.17
CA LYS A 108 -3.97 0.79 -18.12
C LYS A 108 -2.60 0.57 -18.73
N ASP A 109 -1.96 1.64 -19.19
CA ASP A 109 -0.60 1.59 -19.74
C ASP A 109 0.38 1.00 -18.70
N ASN A 110 0.42 1.53 -17.47
CA ASN A 110 1.30 1.00 -16.43
C ASN A 110 1.08 -0.48 -16.07
N PHE A 111 -0.13 -1.02 -16.22
CA PHE A 111 -0.46 -2.41 -15.84
C PHE A 111 -0.42 -3.39 -17.02
N LEU A 112 -0.65 -2.92 -18.25
CA LEU A 112 -0.82 -3.79 -19.42
C LEU A 112 0.30 -3.61 -20.45
N ASN A 113 1.12 -2.56 -20.34
CA ASN A 113 2.23 -2.35 -21.25
C ASN A 113 3.41 -3.24 -20.84
N PRO A 114 3.86 -4.18 -21.70
CA PRO A 114 4.98 -5.07 -21.41
C PRO A 114 6.37 -4.41 -21.57
N LEU A 115 6.43 -3.09 -21.78
CA LEU A 115 7.63 -2.31 -22.13
C LEU A 115 8.04 -1.33 -21.02
#